data_AF-N4U8F3-F1
#
_entry.id   AF-N4U8F3-F1
#
_cell.length_a   1.000
_cell.length_b   1.000
_cell.length_c   1.000
_cell.angle_alpha   90.00
_cell.angle_beta   90.00
_cell.angle_gamma   90.00
#
_symmetry.space_group_name_H-M   'P 1'
#
loop_
_entity.id
_entity.type
_entity.pdbx_description
1 polymer ?
#
loop_
_entity_poly.entity_id
_entity_poly.type
_entity_poly.pdbx_seq_one_letter_code
_entity_poly.pdbx_strand_id
1 'polypeptide(L)'
;MAATILHVIYAGRGDAMILEYNDWQTGNRSFILVDGGPKNYVAYQTREAPYHRYLSSACQKIMGQNSAFAGIIFSHPDEDHYGGYLHALQRAPVPTQSVFIPNVESDENKSNKPIADMCTRAGWGLSNSLNNQDVLTPQQTAGIQNNHLVDLALQDPNWAVIEVGPNQDIPTGFNGSILDQVSRLFVPSNFANYAEFATTAHGGNEPNGWLSLEMIHNYIHVMVGGLGWNLDPSQQTGSGTEYSYGHMSDLGTAAYDPIFWLHHCNVDRQFAIYQHNNGKGQWFTGATADTDPTAKDSLYPFHTDTKFNNWNSDGVQDWTTLGYTYPDLAPETDSSGTAPLELVQKRLTEKYGVLRRVLHKVGSTQKIEGLDNDYVINVIYNRFALNGISYSIHFFIGKESDIPKSPADYKLSVDYIGGIHTFSSNYWTRGNKNGVNCENCQKQQKIHQLSKGQVPVTLALLQRALNKDERWAAISHLGKDHVVEYMTKHLHWRAVAVSVLLFSRPS
;
A
#
# COMPACT_ATOMS: atom_id res chain seq x y z
N MET A 1 -13.77 -11.06 26.80
CA MET A 1 -14.66 -11.23 25.63
C MET A 1 -13.85 -11.91 24.54
N ALA A 2 -14.41 -12.87 23.80
CA ALA A 2 -13.67 -13.43 22.67
C ALA A 2 -13.49 -12.34 21.60
N ALA A 3 -12.37 -12.36 20.88
CA ALA A 3 -12.09 -11.40 19.83
C ALA A 3 -13.09 -11.57 18.67
N THR A 4 -13.49 -10.46 18.06
CA THR A 4 -14.18 -10.46 16.76
C THR A 4 -13.21 -10.95 15.69
N ILE A 5 -13.62 -11.91 14.87
CA ILE A 5 -12.80 -12.51 13.81
C ILE A 5 -13.37 -12.10 12.45
N LEU A 6 -12.55 -11.49 11.61
CA LEU A 6 -12.90 -11.20 10.22
C LEU A 6 -12.39 -12.34 9.33
N HIS A 7 -13.31 -13.02 8.64
CA HIS A 7 -13.00 -14.02 7.62
C HIS A 7 -13.16 -13.40 6.24
N VAL A 8 -12.07 -13.31 5.47
CA VAL A 8 -12.10 -12.77 4.10
C VAL A 8 -12.16 -13.91 3.10
N ILE A 9 -13.16 -13.89 2.22
CA ILE A 9 -13.37 -14.84 1.13
C ILE A 9 -12.95 -14.13 -0.16
N TYR A 10 -11.71 -14.35 -0.57
CA TYR A 10 -11.14 -13.68 -1.74
C TYR A 10 -11.27 -14.54 -3.00
N ALA A 11 -11.86 -13.99 -4.06
CA ALA A 11 -11.74 -14.57 -5.41
C ALA A 11 -11.67 -13.52 -6.54
N GLY A 12 -10.85 -12.49 -6.34
CA GLY A 12 -10.27 -11.69 -7.42
C GLY A 12 -10.97 -10.37 -7.79
N ARG A 13 -12.31 -10.28 -7.77
CA ARG A 13 -13.03 -9.04 -8.16
C ARG A 13 -14.20 -8.62 -7.27
N GLY A 14 -14.65 -9.48 -6.37
CA GLY A 14 -15.62 -9.08 -5.34
C GLY A 14 -15.16 -9.64 -4.01
N ASP A 15 -15.26 -8.80 -3.00
CA ASP A 15 -14.98 -9.18 -1.64
C ASP A 15 -16.25 -9.82 -1.08
N ALA A 16 -16.14 -11.00 -0.47
CA ALA A 16 -17.14 -11.46 0.48
C ALA A 16 -16.44 -11.64 1.82
N MET A 17 -17.02 -11.12 2.87
CA MET A 17 -16.43 -11.16 4.20
C MET A 17 -17.45 -11.68 5.20
N ILE A 18 -16.99 -12.45 6.18
CA ILE A 18 -17.81 -12.88 7.31
C ILE A 18 -17.19 -12.30 8.57
N LEU A 19 -17.93 -11.42 9.25
CA LEU A 19 -17.60 -10.95 10.58
C LEU A 19 -18.18 -11.93 11.60
N GLU A 20 -17.32 -12.62 12.33
CA GLU A 20 -17.68 -13.46 13.45
C GLU A 20 -17.47 -12.69 14.75
N TYR A 21 -18.47 -12.68 15.62
CA TYR A 21 -18.37 -12.05 16.94
C TYR A 21 -19.18 -12.85 17.97
N ASN A 22 -18.92 -12.64 19.25
CA ASN A 22 -19.78 -13.15 20.31
C ASN A 22 -20.80 -12.08 20.69
N ASP A 23 -22.08 -12.42 20.57
CA ASP A 23 -23.18 -11.55 20.96
C ASP A 23 -23.09 -11.23 22.46
N TRP A 24 -23.10 -9.94 22.79
CA TRP A 24 -22.84 -9.48 24.16
C TRP A 24 -24.00 -9.75 25.12
N GLN A 25 -25.21 -9.98 24.61
CA GLN A 25 -26.40 -10.27 25.42
C GLN A 25 -26.54 -11.77 25.70
N THR A 26 -26.25 -12.60 24.70
CA THR A 26 -26.50 -14.05 24.73
C THR A 26 -25.23 -14.87 24.92
N GLY A 27 -24.05 -14.31 24.67
CA GLY A 27 -22.77 -15.01 24.69
C GLY A 27 -22.57 -15.98 23.50
N ASN A 28 -23.52 -16.05 22.58
CA ASN A 28 -23.49 -16.96 21.44
C ASN A 28 -22.61 -16.42 20.31
N ARG A 29 -22.01 -17.34 19.55
CA ARG A 29 -21.27 -17.03 18.32
C ARG A 29 -22.25 -16.57 17.24
N SER A 30 -22.03 -15.38 16.70
CA SER A 30 -22.87 -14.72 15.71
C SER A 30 -22.04 -14.31 14.48
N PHE A 31 -22.69 -14.24 13.32
CA PHE A 31 -22.02 -13.98 12.04
C PHE A 31 -22.72 -12.87 11.27
N ILE A 32 -21.98 -11.96 10.65
CA ILE A 32 -22.48 -10.97 9.70
C ILE A 32 -21.80 -11.20 8.35
N LEU A 33 -22.58 -11.33 7.28
CA LEU A 33 -22.03 -11.32 5.92
C LEU A 33 -21.86 -9.85 5.50
N VAL A 34 -20.66 -9.47 5.07
CA VAL A 34 -20.36 -8.18 4.45
C VAL A 34 -19.91 -8.48 3.03
N ASP A 35 -20.76 -8.13 2.08
CA ASP A 35 -20.67 -8.51 0.67
C ASP A 35 -20.69 -10.03 0.41
N GLY A 36 -21.29 -10.39 -0.73
CA GLY A 36 -21.49 -11.75 -1.20
C GLY A 36 -20.73 -12.08 -2.47
N GLY A 37 -19.93 -11.15 -2.99
CA GLY A 37 -19.18 -11.26 -4.25
C GLY A 37 -20.06 -11.47 -5.50
N PRO A 38 -19.45 -11.61 -6.69
CA PRO A 38 -20.17 -11.83 -7.95
C PRO A 38 -20.74 -13.24 -8.06
N LYS A 39 -21.68 -13.48 -8.98
CA LYS A 39 -22.13 -14.85 -9.32
C LYS A 39 -21.02 -15.68 -9.96
N ASN A 40 -20.38 -15.09 -10.97
CA ASN A 40 -19.32 -15.66 -11.81
C ASN A 40 -18.17 -14.66 -11.92
N TYR A 41 -16.94 -15.15 -11.89
CA TYR A 41 -15.75 -14.34 -12.15
C TYR A 41 -14.94 -14.91 -13.31
N VAL A 42 -14.50 -14.08 -14.26
CA VAL A 42 -13.61 -14.51 -15.35
C VAL A 42 -12.18 -14.47 -14.85
N ALA A 43 -11.73 -15.59 -14.30
CA ALA A 43 -10.38 -15.78 -13.80
C ALA A 43 -9.49 -16.33 -14.91
N TYR A 44 -8.97 -15.45 -15.78
CA TYR A 44 -7.96 -15.78 -16.80
C TYR A 44 -8.47 -16.69 -17.96
N GLN A 45 -8.11 -16.34 -19.21
CA GLN A 45 -8.35 -17.17 -20.40
C GLN A 45 -9.79 -17.75 -20.54
N THR A 46 -10.83 -16.93 -20.36
CA THR A 46 -12.26 -17.28 -20.57
C THR A 46 -12.86 -18.32 -19.63
N ARG A 47 -12.18 -18.73 -18.55
CA ARG A 47 -12.77 -19.65 -17.56
C ARG A 47 -13.59 -18.91 -16.50
N GLU A 48 -14.88 -19.24 -16.42
CA GLU A 48 -15.75 -18.77 -15.34
C GLU A 48 -15.49 -19.57 -14.05
N ALA A 49 -15.10 -18.88 -12.99
CA ALA A 49 -15.01 -19.42 -11.64
C ALA A 49 -16.38 -19.27 -10.93
N PRO A 50 -16.97 -20.35 -10.39
CA PRO A 50 -18.31 -20.32 -9.80
C PRO A 50 -18.27 -19.79 -8.35
N TYR A 51 -18.11 -18.48 -8.20
CA TYR A 51 -17.90 -17.79 -6.90
C TYR A 51 -18.92 -18.17 -5.82
N HIS A 52 -20.20 -18.24 -6.18
CA HIS A 52 -21.28 -18.68 -5.30
C HIS A 52 -21.02 -20.04 -4.60
N ARG A 53 -20.23 -20.94 -5.22
CA ARG A 53 -19.84 -22.22 -4.60
C ARG A 53 -18.74 -22.03 -3.55
N TYR A 54 -17.80 -21.13 -3.79
CA TYR A 54 -16.75 -20.80 -2.83
C TYR A 54 -17.33 -20.12 -1.60
N LEU A 55 -18.23 -19.16 -1.79
CA LEU A 55 -18.99 -18.53 -0.70
C LEU A 55 -19.75 -19.57 0.12
N SER A 56 -20.53 -20.44 -0.53
CA SER A 56 -21.30 -21.49 0.15
C SER A 56 -20.40 -22.44 0.95
N SER A 57 -19.26 -22.84 0.37
CA SER A 57 -18.29 -23.71 1.03
C SER A 57 -17.63 -23.04 2.23
N ALA A 58 -17.28 -21.75 2.12
CA ALA A 58 -16.70 -20.97 3.20
C ALA A 58 -17.70 -20.80 4.36
N CYS A 59 -18.95 -20.44 4.07
CA CYS A 59 -20.00 -20.33 5.09
C CYS A 59 -20.18 -21.64 5.88
N GLN A 60 -20.23 -22.78 5.19
CA GLN A 60 -20.36 -24.08 5.85
C GLN A 60 -19.17 -24.39 6.78
N LYS A 61 -17.95 -24.03 6.36
CA LYS A 61 -16.73 -24.29 7.12
C LYS A 61 -16.58 -23.34 8.32
N ILE A 62 -16.94 -22.08 8.15
CA ILE A 62 -16.79 -21.03 9.17
C ILE A 62 -17.93 -21.14 10.20
N MET A 63 -19.17 -21.20 9.73
CA MET A 63 -20.36 -21.06 10.57
C MET A 63 -20.88 -22.41 11.07
N GLY A 64 -20.53 -23.52 10.40
CA GLY A 64 -21.11 -24.84 10.66
C GLY A 64 -22.47 -25.03 10.00
N GLN A 65 -23.05 -26.23 10.17
CA GLN A 65 -24.38 -26.55 9.62
C GLN A 65 -25.48 -25.89 10.47
N ASN A 66 -26.48 -25.29 9.82
CA ASN A 66 -27.67 -24.64 10.43
C ASN A 66 -27.46 -23.30 11.16
N SER A 67 -26.30 -22.65 11.02
CA SER A 67 -26.03 -21.33 11.58
C SER A 67 -26.54 -20.20 10.68
N ALA A 68 -27.24 -19.20 11.22
CA ALA A 68 -27.72 -18.06 10.46
C ALA A 68 -26.86 -16.80 10.62
N PHE A 69 -26.86 -15.98 9.57
CA PHE A 69 -26.34 -14.63 9.68
C PHE A 69 -27.25 -13.79 10.58
N ALA A 70 -26.66 -13.16 11.57
CA ALA A 70 -27.28 -12.13 12.40
C ALA A 70 -27.53 -10.85 11.60
N GLY A 71 -26.80 -10.64 10.50
CA GLY A 71 -27.01 -9.56 9.54
C GLY A 71 -26.29 -9.82 8.23
N ILE A 72 -26.81 -9.23 7.16
CA ILE A 72 -26.17 -9.24 5.84
C ILE A 72 -26.12 -7.80 5.36
N ILE A 73 -24.94 -7.34 4.98
CA ILE A 73 -24.64 -5.98 4.56
C ILE A 73 -24.01 -6.07 3.17
N PHE A 74 -24.64 -5.46 2.18
CA PHE A 74 -24.03 -5.23 0.88
C PHE A 74 -23.56 -3.78 0.81
N SER A 75 -22.31 -3.55 0.44
CA SER A 75 -21.71 -2.21 0.42
C SER A 75 -22.31 -1.32 -0.68
N HIS A 76 -22.73 -1.90 -1.81
CA HIS A 76 -23.56 -1.23 -2.84
C HIS A 76 -24.34 -2.25 -3.69
N PRO A 77 -25.33 -1.82 -4.51
CA PRO A 77 -26.30 -2.71 -5.15
C PRO A 77 -25.83 -3.25 -6.52
N ASP A 78 -24.52 -3.42 -6.73
CA ASP A 78 -23.99 -4.02 -7.95
C ASP A 78 -23.85 -5.55 -7.79
N GLU A 79 -23.97 -6.28 -8.90
CA GLU A 79 -24.05 -7.75 -8.89
C GLU A 79 -22.81 -8.41 -8.29
N ASP A 80 -21.67 -7.74 -8.38
CA ASP A 80 -20.41 -8.15 -7.76
C ASP A 80 -20.40 -8.05 -6.24
N HIS A 81 -21.43 -7.48 -5.62
CA HIS A 81 -21.60 -7.44 -4.16
C HIS A 81 -22.69 -8.37 -3.65
N TYR A 82 -23.73 -8.71 -4.41
CA TYR A 82 -24.83 -9.56 -3.92
C TYR A 82 -25.10 -10.81 -4.77
N GLY A 83 -24.56 -10.90 -5.98
CA GLY A 83 -24.90 -11.92 -6.97
C GLY A 83 -24.46 -13.32 -6.57
N GLY A 84 -23.28 -13.44 -5.95
CA GLY A 84 -22.78 -14.68 -5.38
C GLY A 84 -23.68 -15.21 -4.26
N TYR A 85 -24.18 -14.31 -3.40
CA TYR A 85 -25.13 -14.64 -2.34
C TYR A 85 -26.49 -15.09 -2.89
N LEU A 86 -27.10 -14.34 -3.82
CA LEU A 86 -28.37 -14.73 -4.43
C LEU A 86 -28.31 -16.10 -5.10
N HIS A 87 -27.20 -16.40 -5.77
CA HIS A 87 -27.03 -17.67 -6.45
C HIS A 87 -26.73 -18.83 -5.50
N ALA A 88 -26.09 -18.55 -4.37
CA ALA A 88 -25.91 -19.53 -3.29
C ALA A 88 -27.26 -19.95 -2.70
N LEU A 89 -28.17 -19.01 -2.46
CA LEU A 89 -29.52 -19.28 -1.94
C LEU A 89 -30.34 -20.24 -2.82
N GLN A 90 -30.17 -20.18 -4.14
CA GLN A 90 -30.89 -21.05 -5.07
C GLN A 90 -30.41 -22.51 -5.08
N ARG A 91 -29.22 -22.79 -4.52
CA ARG A 91 -28.54 -24.07 -4.66
C ARG A 91 -28.19 -24.75 -3.34
N ALA A 92 -28.08 -23.99 -2.25
CA ALA A 92 -27.81 -24.50 -0.91
C ALA A 92 -28.48 -23.58 0.13
N PRO A 93 -28.89 -24.09 1.30
CA PRO A 93 -29.40 -23.25 2.37
C PRO A 93 -28.25 -22.40 2.94
N VAL A 94 -28.16 -21.15 2.50
CA VAL A 94 -27.46 -20.09 3.24
C VAL A 94 -28.50 -19.50 4.20
N PRO A 95 -28.30 -19.47 5.53
CA PRO A 95 -29.44 -19.17 6.41
C PRO A 95 -29.63 -17.65 6.63
N THR A 96 -30.86 -17.16 6.44
CA THR A 96 -31.16 -15.77 6.04
C THR A 96 -32.08 -14.96 6.98
N GLN A 97 -32.09 -15.21 8.29
CA GLN A 97 -33.13 -14.61 9.14
C GLN A 97 -33.01 -13.08 9.36
N SER A 98 -32.01 -12.41 8.79
CA SER A 98 -31.89 -10.94 8.82
C SER A 98 -31.14 -10.46 7.57
N VAL A 99 -31.86 -10.25 6.47
CA VAL A 99 -31.31 -9.64 5.26
C VAL A 99 -31.61 -8.14 5.30
N PHE A 100 -30.57 -7.30 5.38
CA PHE A 100 -30.72 -5.87 5.16
C PHE A 100 -30.34 -5.58 3.70
N ILE A 101 -31.34 -5.52 2.84
CA ILE A 101 -31.18 -4.94 1.50
C ILE A 101 -31.67 -3.50 1.63
N PRO A 102 -30.85 -2.47 1.33
CA PRO A 102 -31.37 -1.11 1.19
C PRO A 102 -32.53 -1.13 0.18
N ASN A 103 -33.78 -0.88 0.63
CA ASN A 103 -34.91 -0.79 -0.28
C ASN A 103 -35.05 0.63 -0.82
N VAL A 104 -35.24 0.74 -2.13
CA VAL A 104 -35.60 1.98 -2.80
C VAL A 104 -37.12 1.92 -3.00
N GLU A 105 -37.90 2.21 -1.97
CA GLU A 105 -39.32 2.56 -2.17
C GLU A 105 -39.42 4.02 -2.65
N SER A 106 -38.88 4.28 -3.84
CA SER A 106 -39.33 5.34 -4.72
C SER A 106 -39.47 4.76 -6.13
N ASP A 107 -40.50 3.91 -6.26
CA ASP A 107 -40.96 3.33 -7.50
C ASP A 107 -41.39 4.42 -8.48
N GLU A 108 -40.67 4.51 -9.60
CA GLU A 108 -41.30 4.52 -10.93
C GLU A 108 -40.25 4.14 -11.99
N ASN A 109 -40.63 3.17 -12.81
CA ASN A 109 -39.82 2.39 -13.73
C ASN A 109 -39.33 3.18 -14.99
N LYS A 110 -38.70 4.34 -14.77
CA LYS A 110 -38.08 5.19 -15.81
C LYS A 110 -36.70 5.74 -15.42
N SER A 111 -36.05 5.14 -14.43
CA SER A 111 -34.82 5.68 -13.86
C SER A 111 -33.73 4.61 -13.68
N ASN A 112 -33.38 3.88 -14.76
CA ASN A 112 -31.97 3.50 -14.96
C ASN A 112 -31.19 4.75 -15.36
N LYS A 113 -31.18 5.71 -14.46
CA LYS A 113 -30.35 6.88 -14.57
C LYS A 113 -29.04 6.50 -13.86
N PRO A 114 -27.91 6.48 -14.57
CA PRO A 114 -26.60 6.16 -13.98
C PRO A 114 -26.43 6.89 -12.66
N ILE A 115 -25.72 6.31 -11.69
CA ILE A 115 -25.52 6.87 -10.35
C ILE A 115 -25.07 8.36 -10.38
N ALA A 116 -24.45 8.81 -11.50
CA ALA A 116 -24.22 10.20 -11.88
C ALA A 116 -25.46 11.13 -11.71
N ASP A 117 -26.67 10.68 -12.06
CA ASP A 117 -27.92 11.45 -12.00
C ASP A 117 -28.55 11.53 -10.58
N MET A 118 -28.13 10.64 -9.66
CA MET A 118 -28.50 10.74 -8.24
C MET A 118 -27.57 11.70 -7.49
N CYS A 119 -26.27 11.63 -7.75
CA CYS A 119 -25.29 12.58 -7.21
C CYS A 119 -25.54 14.02 -7.72
N THR A 120 -26.03 14.18 -8.97
CA THR A 120 -26.39 15.48 -9.55
C THR A 120 -27.65 16.10 -8.90
N ARG A 121 -28.60 15.30 -8.42
CA ARG A 121 -29.86 15.79 -7.81
C ARG A 121 -29.82 15.92 -6.29
N ALA A 122 -28.97 15.17 -5.59
CA ALA A 122 -28.82 15.25 -4.14
C ALA A 122 -28.03 16.48 -3.65
N GLY A 123 -27.45 17.28 -4.55
CA GLY A 123 -26.64 18.45 -4.18
C GLY A 123 -25.30 18.09 -3.51
N TRP A 124 -24.96 16.80 -3.42
CA TRP A 124 -23.67 16.31 -2.94
C TRP A 124 -22.68 16.33 -4.12
N GLY A 125 -22.12 17.52 -4.37
CA GLY A 125 -20.88 17.70 -5.12
C GLY A 125 -20.94 17.91 -6.64
N LEU A 126 -22.09 17.75 -7.33
CA LEU A 126 -22.10 17.72 -8.81
C LEU A 126 -22.85 18.86 -9.53
N SER A 127 -23.22 19.96 -8.87
CA SER A 127 -23.89 21.08 -9.56
C SER A 127 -23.63 22.44 -8.89
N ASN A 128 -22.37 22.87 -8.87
CA ASN A 128 -22.04 24.26 -8.56
C ASN A 128 -20.95 24.84 -9.47
N SER A 129 -20.65 24.18 -10.58
CA SER A 129 -19.79 24.70 -11.63
C SER A 129 -20.67 25.12 -12.80
N LEU A 130 -20.67 26.42 -13.09
CA LEU A 130 -21.45 27.04 -14.17
C LEU A 130 -21.12 26.46 -15.57
N ASN A 131 -20.11 25.59 -15.69
CA ASN A 131 -19.51 25.16 -16.96
C ASN A 131 -19.32 23.64 -17.13
N ASN A 132 -19.99 22.76 -16.35
CA ASN A 132 -19.89 21.29 -16.50
C ASN A 132 -18.48 20.68 -16.34
N GLN A 133 -17.50 21.38 -15.76
CA GLN A 133 -16.12 20.89 -15.65
C GLN A 133 -15.86 19.91 -14.48
N ASP A 134 -16.84 19.70 -13.59
CA ASP A 134 -16.66 18.90 -12.36
C ASP A 134 -17.66 17.72 -12.25
N VAL A 135 -18.17 17.22 -13.39
CA VAL A 135 -19.09 16.07 -13.40
C VAL A 135 -18.30 14.76 -13.45
N LEU A 136 -18.39 13.94 -12.39
CA LEU A 136 -17.78 12.61 -12.37
C LEU A 136 -18.31 11.77 -13.54
N THR A 137 -17.40 11.10 -14.26
CA THR A 137 -17.76 10.19 -15.35
C THR A 137 -18.50 8.97 -14.80
N PRO A 138 -19.34 8.29 -15.58
CA PRO A 138 -19.97 7.03 -15.17
C PRO A 138 -18.94 6.00 -14.65
N GLN A 139 -17.74 5.98 -15.21
CA GLN A 139 -16.60 5.17 -14.77
C GLN A 139 -16.09 5.58 -13.38
N GLN A 140 -15.91 6.89 -13.14
CA GLN A 140 -15.54 7.42 -11.82
C GLN A 140 -16.63 7.16 -10.78
N THR A 141 -17.89 7.06 -11.21
CA THR A 141 -19.03 6.86 -10.30
C THR A 141 -19.36 5.38 -10.05
N ALA A 142 -18.99 4.48 -10.96
CA ALA A 142 -19.15 3.03 -10.79
C ALA A 142 -17.98 2.38 -10.03
N GLY A 143 -16.81 3.03 -9.97
CA GLY A 143 -15.59 2.46 -9.42
C GLY A 143 -15.01 1.38 -10.34
N ILE A 144 -13.76 1.54 -10.78
CA ILE A 144 -13.07 0.54 -11.61
C ILE A 144 -11.85 0.03 -10.85
N GLN A 145 -11.82 -1.27 -10.59
CA GLN A 145 -10.67 -1.95 -10.01
C GLN A 145 -9.74 -2.46 -11.12
N ASN A 146 -8.61 -1.76 -11.32
CA ASN A 146 -7.62 -2.09 -12.34
C ASN A 146 -6.46 -2.92 -11.75
N ASN A 147 -6.77 -4.09 -11.17
CA ASN A 147 -5.80 -4.91 -10.43
C ASN A 147 -4.55 -5.29 -11.23
N HIS A 148 -4.63 -5.42 -12.56
CA HIS A 148 -3.46 -5.66 -13.40
C HIS A 148 -2.48 -4.47 -13.41
N LEU A 149 -2.98 -3.23 -13.40
CA LEU A 149 -2.15 -2.04 -13.31
C LEU A 149 -1.50 -1.92 -11.93
N VAL A 150 -2.23 -2.31 -10.88
CA VAL A 150 -1.69 -2.38 -9.51
C VAL A 150 -0.55 -3.41 -9.43
N ASP A 151 -0.73 -4.59 -10.01
CA ASP A 151 0.31 -5.62 -10.07
C ASP A 151 1.57 -5.10 -10.78
N LEU A 152 1.41 -4.45 -11.94
CA LEU A 152 2.52 -3.82 -12.65
C LEU A 152 3.19 -2.71 -11.84
N ALA A 153 2.41 -1.88 -11.12
CA ALA A 153 2.94 -0.82 -10.28
C ALA A 153 3.69 -1.37 -9.05
N LEU A 154 3.27 -2.49 -8.46
CA LEU A 154 3.97 -3.14 -7.34
C LEU A 154 5.27 -3.84 -7.79
N GLN A 155 5.42 -4.08 -9.09
CA GLN A 155 6.65 -4.60 -9.70
C GLN A 155 7.59 -3.48 -10.19
N ASP A 156 7.17 -2.22 -10.07
CA ASP A 156 7.92 -1.06 -10.57
C ASP A 156 9.02 -0.60 -9.57
N PRO A 157 10.22 -0.25 -10.05
CA PRO A 157 10.70 -0.34 -11.44
C PRO A 157 10.86 -1.77 -11.94
N ASN A 158 10.31 -2.02 -13.14
CA ASN A 158 10.45 -3.30 -13.80
C ASN A 158 11.78 -3.37 -14.57
N TRP A 159 12.83 -3.87 -13.91
CA TRP A 159 14.15 -4.03 -14.51
C TRP A 159 14.28 -5.26 -15.43
N ALA A 160 13.23 -6.09 -15.56
CA ALA A 160 13.28 -7.29 -16.42
C ALA A 160 13.39 -7.00 -17.92
N VAL A 161 13.28 -5.72 -18.34
CA VAL A 161 13.50 -5.27 -19.73
C VAL A 161 14.99 -5.29 -20.12
N ILE A 162 15.89 -5.44 -19.16
CA ILE A 162 17.32 -5.61 -19.39
C ILE A 162 17.55 -7.03 -19.95
N GLU A 163 17.74 -7.16 -21.27
CA GLU A 163 18.03 -8.45 -21.91
C GLU A 163 19.28 -9.08 -21.29
N VAL A 164 19.05 -10.14 -20.53
CA VAL A 164 20.10 -10.98 -19.95
C VAL A 164 20.57 -11.92 -21.07
N GLY A 165 21.81 -11.77 -21.51
CA GLY A 165 22.34 -12.59 -22.60
C GLY A 165 22.21 -14.10 -22.32
N PRO A 166 22.25 -14.98 -23.35
CA PRO A 166 21.89 -16.40 -23.25
C PRO A 166 22.69 -17.26 -22.25
N ASN A 167 23.73 -16.70 -21.61
CA ASN A 167 24.60 -17.34 -20.63
C ASN A 167 24.76 -16.54 -19.34
N GLN A 168 23.81 -15.68 -18.96
CA GLN A 168 23.93 -14.85 -17.76
C GLN A 168 23.01 -15.32 -16.62
N ASP A 169 23.63 -15.39 -15.43
CA ASP A 169 23.10 -16.01 -14.22
C ASP A 169 22.20 -15.11 -13.37
N ILE A 170 21.87 -13.90 -13.82
CA ILE A 170 20.96 -13.00 -13.08
C ILE A 170 19.55 -13.59 -13.21
N PRO A 171 18.91 -14.02 -12.11
CA PRO A 171 17.58 -14.57 -12.22
C PRO A 171 16.62 -13.51 -12.76
N THR A 172 15.92 -13.86 -13.84
CA THR A 172 14.83 -13.07 -14.42
C THR A 172 13.65 -13.03 -13.43
N GLY A 173 12.90 -11.93 -13.41
CA GLY A 173 11.71 -11.76 -12.54
C GLY A 173 11.97 -11.08 -11.19
N PHE A 174 13.14 -10.47 -10.97
CA PHE A 174 13.36 -9.57 -9.85
C PHE A 174 12.97 -8.14 -10.23
N ASN A 175 11.67 -7.87 -10.09
CA ASN A 175 11.06 -6.60 -10.43
C ASN A 175 10.86 -5.78 -9.13
N GLY A 176 11.23 -4.50 -9.14
CA GLY A 176 10.93 -3.53 -8.09
C GLY A 176 11.97 -3.41 -6.96
N SER A 177 12.09 -2.19 -6.43
CA SER A 177 12.92 -1.88 -5.26
C SER A 177 12.23 -2.19 -3.92
N ILE A 178 10.92 -2.46 -3.92
CA ILE A 178 10.11 -2.64 -2.70
C ILE A 178 10.54 -3.87 -1.92
N LEU A 179 10.84 -4.98 -2.60
CA LEU A 179 11.25 -6.20 -1.92
C LEU A 179 12.57 -6.00 -1.16
N ASP A 180 13.53 -5.30 -1.77
CA ASP A 180 14.80 -4.95 -1.13
C ASP A 180 14.58 -3.95 0.03
N GLN A 181 13.74 -2.94 -0.17
CA GLN A 181 13.34 -2.01 0.89
C GLN A 181 12.71 -2.76 2.09
N VAL A 182 11.77 -3.67 1.85
CA VAL A 182 11.16 -4.48 2.93
C VAL A 182 12.20 -5.40 3.58
N SER A 183 13.12 -5.99 2.82
CA SER A 183 14.23 -6.77 3.41
C SER A 183 15.09 -5.93 4.34
N ARG A 184 15.37 -4.67 3.97
CA ARG A 184 16.17 -3.72 4.76
C ARG A 184 15.48 -3.27 6.04
N LEU A 185 14.14 -3.21 6.08
CA LEU A 185 13.38 -2.93 7.30
C LEU A 185 13.65 -3.95 8.42
N PHE A 186 14.01 -5.18 8.05
CA PHE A 186 14.14 -6.28 9.01
C PHE A 186 15.57 -6.51 9.51
N VAL A 187 16.54 -5.77 9.01
CA VAL A 187 17.94 -5.84 9.45
C VAL A 187 18.10 -4.94 10.68
N PRO A 188 18.29 -5.48 11.89
CA PRO A 188 18.28 -4.67 13.12
C PRO A 188 19.32 -3.56 13.12
N SER A 189 20.49 -3.80 12.54
CA SER A 189 21.59 -2.83 12.48
C SER A 189 21.33 -1.61 11.58
N ASN A 190 20.23 -1.60 10.81
CA ASN A 190 19.90 -0.47 9.95
C ASN A 190 19.24 0.70 10.71
N PHE A 191 18.72 0.46 11.92
CA PHE A 191 18.01 1.47 12.71
C PHE A 191 18.63 1.59 14.10
N ALA A 192 19.02 2.81 14.50
CA ALA A 192 19.55 3.06 15.83
C ALA A 192 18.44 3.20 16.89
N ASN A 193 17.23 3.56 16.47
CA ASN A 193 16.09 3.88 17.33
C ASN A 193 14.75 3.71 16.61
N TYR A 194 13.66 3.78 17.38
CA TYR A 194 12.29 3.67 16.85
C TYR A 194 11.91 4.77 15.87
N ALA A 195 12.29 6.02 16.13
CA ALA A 195 11.96 7.13 15.22
C ALA A 195 12.58 6.94 13.83
N GLU A 196 13.78 6.34 13.74
CA GLU A 196 14.38 5.97 12.45
C GLU A 196 13.58 4.93 11.68
N PHE A 197 13.06 3.92 12.36
CA PHE A 197 12.24 2.87 11.74
C PHE A 197 10.84 3.37 11.38
N ALA A 198 10.17 4.06 12.29
CA ALA A 198 8.72 4.22 12.26
C ALA A 198 8.23 5.28 11.27
N THR A 199 8.95 6.40 11.15
CA THR A 199 8.44 7.61 10.48
C THR A 199 9.37 8.15 9.41
N THR A 200 8.77 8.83 8.44
CA THR A 200 9.46 9.68 7.48
C THR A 200 10.01 10.96 8.11
N ALA A 201 9.67 11.33 9.36
CA ALA A 201 10.23 12.52 9.99
C ALA A 201 11.76 12.44 10.04
N HIS A 202 12.43 13.50 9.58
CA HIS A 202 13.88 13.59 9.61
C HIS A 202 14.36 13.90 11.04
N GLY A 203 14.88 12.87 11.70
CA GLY A 203 15.67 12.94 12.93
C GLY A 203 16.92 12.06 12.81
N GLY A 204 17.95 12.39 13.60
CA GLY A 204 19.25 11.72 13.58
C GLY A 204 20.21 12.24 12.48
N ASN A 205 21.51 11.98 12.63
CA ASN A 205 22.55 12.43 11.70
C ASN A 205 23.03 11.34 10.73
N GLU A 206 22.76 10.07 11.01
CA GLU A 206 23.31 8.94 10.24
C GLU A 206 22.37 8.49 9.12
N PRO A 207 22.81 8.53 7.84
CA PRO A 207 21.95 8.23 6.69
C PRO A 207 21.52 6.76 6.54
N ASN A 208 22.10 5.84 7.31
CA ASN A 208 21.77 4.41 7.22
C ASN A 208 20.29 4.16 7.60
N GLY A 209 19.76 4.88 8.59
CA GLY A 209 18.38 4.76 9.09
C GLY A 209 17.38 5.71 8.42
N TRP A 210 17.54 5.99 7.11
CA TRP A 210 16.65 6.89 6.37
C TRP A 210 15.57 6.19 5.54
N LEU A 211 15.66 4.88 5.40
CA LEU A 211 14.49 4.06 5.05
C LEU A 211 13.53 4.05 6.25
N SER A 212 12.22 4.00 6.04
CA SER A 212 11.27 3.88 7.15
C SER A 212 10.04 3.07 6.75
N LEU A 213 9.34 2.53 7.74
CA LEU A 213 8.06 1.85 7.58
C LEU A 213 7.04 2.78 6.90
N GLU A 214 6.91 4.02 7.39
CA GLU A 214 6.00 5.02 6.81
C GLU A 214 6.35 5.33 5.35
N MET A 215 7.64 5.39 4.98
CA MET A 215 8.03 5.63 3.57
C MET A 215 7.51 4.53 2.64
N ILE A 216 7.74 3.26 2.97
CA ILE A 216 7.31 2.13 2.14
C ILE A 216 5.78 2.06 2.10
N HIS A 217 5.13 2.29 3.25
CA HIS A 217 3.67 2.43 3.36
C HIS A 217 3.13 3.50 2.40
N ASN A 218 3.72 4.69 2.39
CA ASN A 218 3.31 5.81 1.55
C ASN A 218 3.46 5.49 0.06
N TYR A 219 4.52 4.78 -0.32
CA TYR A 219 4.74 4.41 -1.71
C TYR A 219 3.71 3.37 -2.18
N ILE A 220 3.36 2.38 -1.34
CA ILE A 220 2.35 1.36 -1.65
C ILE A 220 0.96 1.99 -1.86
N HIS A 221 0.57 2.97 -1.05
CA HIS A 221 -0.66 3.74 -1.25
C HIS A 221 -0.77 4.30 -2.68
N VAL A 222 0.32 4.86 -3.20
CA VAL A 222 0.40 5.40 -4.56
C VAL A 222 0.37 4.32 -5.63
N MET A 223 1.09 3.21 -5.43
CA MET A 223 1.12 2.12 -6.41
C MET A 223 -0.25 1.44 -6.55
N VAL A 224 -1.00 1.34 -5.45
CA VAL A 224 -2.35 0.77 -5.46
C VAL A 224 -3.38 1.77 -5.97
N GLY A 225 -3.36 3.01 -5.48
CA GLY A 225 -4.34 4.02 -5.90
C GLY A 225 -4.11 4.54 -7.32
N GLY A 226 -2.89 4.46 -7.83
CA GLY A 226 -2.51 5.05 -9.10
C GLY A 226 -2.35 6.57 -8.98
N LEU A 227 -1.18 7.06 -9.39
CA LEU A 227 -0.94 8.47 -9.63
C LEU A 227 -0.35 8.62 -11.04
N GLY A 228 -1.21 8.90 -12.02
CA GLY A 228 -0.79 9.35 -13.35
C GLY A 228 -0.30 8.27 -14.31
N TRP A 229 -0.89 7.07 -14.27
CA TRP A 229 -0.56 6.00 -15.21
C TRP A 229 -1.64 5.77 -16.26
N ASN A 230 -1.20 5.77 -17.52
CA ASN A 230 -1.90 5.15 -18.64
C ASN A 230 -0.99 4.05 -19.20
N LEU A 231 -1.32 2.79 -18.95
CA LEU A 231 -0.82 1.69 -19.77
C LEU A 231 -1.82 1.50 -20.89
N ASP A 232 -1.47 1.96 -22.10
CA ASP A 232 -2.17 1.53 -23.30
C ASP A 232 -1.87 0.04 -23.53
N PRO A 233 -2.85 -0.87 -23.40
CA PRO A 233 -2.66 -2.30 -23.62
C PRO A 233 -2.30 -2.65 -25.07
N SER A 234 -2.40 -1.70 -26.00
CA SER A 234 -2.20 -1.89 -27.44
C SER A 234 -0.90 -1.30 -28.00
N GLN A 235 -0.06 -0.67 -27.17
CA GLN A 235 1.20 -0.02 -27.60
C GLN A 235 1.03 0.95 -28.80
N GLN A 236 -0.02 1.75 -28.82
CA GLN A 236 -0.11 2.89 -29.73
C GLN A 236 0.19 4.17 -28.96
N THR A 237 1.45 4.61 -29.05
CA THR A 237 1.88 5.95 -28.62
C THR A 237 1.08 7.00 -29.39
N GLY A 238 -0.01 7.49 -28.83
CA GLY A 238 -0.85 8.46 -29.52
C GLY A 238 -2.12 8.85 -28.78
N SER A 239 -2.04 9.97 -28.06
CA SER A 239 -3.14 10.81 -27.56
C SER A 239 -3.90 10.33 -26.31
N GLY A 240 -3.73 11.07 -25.20
CA GLY A 240 -4.63 11.05 -24.06
C GLY A 240 -3.93 11.15 -22.70
N THR A 241 -3.87 12.35 -22.16
CA THR A 241 -3.47 12.65 -20.77
C THR A 241 -4.58 12.26 -19.79
N GLU A 242 -4.85 10.97 -19.61
CA GLU A 242 -5.72 10.51 -18.52
C GLU A 242 -4.88 10.09 -17.33
N TYR A 243 -5.01 10.84 -16.24
CA TYR A 243 -4.42 10.48 -14.96
C TYR A 243 -5.35 9.48 -14.29
N SER A 244 -4.94 8.21 -14.18
CA SER A 244 -5.62 7.27 -13.28
C SER A 244 -5.33 7.68 -11.84
N TYR A 245 -6.38 8.08 -11.13
CA TYR A 245 -6.39 8.43 -9.70
C TYR A 245 -7.39 7.52 -9.00
N GLY A 246 -6.99 6.97 -7.85
CA GLY A 246 -7.81 6.07 -7.06
C GLY A 246 -7.68 6.36 -5.57
N HIS A 247 -8.70 5.93 -4.82
CA HIS A 247 -8.88 6.24 -3.40
C HIS A 247 -7.62 5.95 -2.57
N MET A 248 -6.93 4.82 -2.82
CA MET A 248 -5.71 4.44 -2.09
C MET A 248 -4.57 5.46 -2.15
N SER A 249 -4.55 6.37 -3.14
CA SER A 249 -3.54 7.43 -3.27
C SER A 249 -3.91 8.74 -2.57
N ASP A 250 -5.09 8.80 -1.95
CA ASP A 250 -5.64 9.98 -1.29
C ASP A 250 -5.80 9.75 0.23
N LEU A 251 -5.20 10.59 1.06
CA LEU A 251 -5.31 10.47 2.52
C LEU A 251 -6.75 10.54 3.04
N GLY A 252 -7.62 11.33 2.42
CA GLY A 252 -9.00 11.53 2.87
C GLY A 252 -9.93 10.38 2.48
N THR A 253 -9.54 9.55 1.51
CA THR A 253 -10.41 8.51 0.98
C THR A 253 -9.80 7.11 0.91
N ALA A 254 -8.51 6.94 1.18
CA ALA A 254 -7.84 5.64 1.11
C ALA A 254 -8.51 4.56 1.95
N ALA A 255 -9.02 4.90 3.14
CA ALA A 255 -9.67 3.95 4.05
C ALA A 255 -11.01 3.40 3.54
N TYR A 256 -11.61 4.01 2.50
CA TYR A 256 -12.82 3.47 1.86
C TYR A 256 -12.52 2.30 0.91
N ASP A 257 -11.28 2.17 0.42
CA ASP A 257 -10.85 1.01 -0.36
C ASP A 257 -10.56 -0.17 0.59
N PRO A 258 -11.24 -1.33 0.46
CA PRO A 258 -11.02 -2.46 1.36
C PRO A 258 -9.56 -2.93 1.47
N ILE A 259 -8.76 -2.76 0.41
CA ILE A 259 -7.34 -3.16 0.42
C ILE A 259 -6.51 -2.33 1.43
N PHE A 260 -7.01 -1.16 1.84
CA PHE A 260 -6.43 -0.34 2.91
C PHE A 260 -6.16 -1.17 4.17
N TRP A 261 -7.15 -1.94 4.61
CA TRP A 261 -7.05 -2.69 5.86
C TRP A 261 -6.07 -3.86 5.75
N LEU A 262 -5.97 -4.48 4.57
CA LEU A 262 -4.99 -5.55 4.31
C LEU A 262 -3.56 -5.00 4.24
N HIS A 263 -3.39 -3.83 3.61
CA HIS A 263 -2.13 -3.10 3.60
C HIS A 263 -1.69 -2.75 5.02
N HIS A 264 -2.57 -2.12 5.82
CA HIS A 264 -2.28 -1.74 7.20
C HIS A 264 -2.10 -2.93 8.14
N CYS A 265 -2.75 -4.08 7.88
CA CYS A 265 -2.48 -5.33 8.59
C CYS A 265 -1.04 -5.83 8.34
N ASN A 266 -0.51 -5.67 7.12
CA ASN A 266 0.87 -6.00 6.82
C ASN A 266 1.86 -4.94 7.35
N VAL A 267 1.45 -3.67 7.49
CA VAL A 267 2.24 -2.63 8.17
C VAL A 267 2.38 -2.95 9.66
N ASP A 268 1.29 -3.34 10.33
CA ASP A 268 1.32 -3.80 11.73
C ASP A 268 2.20 -5.05 11.89
N ARG A 269 2.10 -6.01 10.95
CA ARG A 269 3.01 -7.16 10.88
C ARG A 269 4.49 -6.75 10.81
N GLN A 270 4.82 -5.79 9.95
CA GLN A 270 6.20 -5.29 9.81
C GLN A 270 6.68 -4.61 11.10
N PHE A 271 5.79 -3.88 11.77
CA PHE A 271 6.09 -3.26 13.06
C PHE A 271 6.32 -4.30 14.18
N ALA A 272 5.46 -5.31 14.27
CA ALA A 272 5.62 -6.42 15.22
C ALA A 272 6.96 -7.16 15.01
N ILE A 273 7.37 -7.38 13.75
CA ILE A 273 8.68 -7.95 13.41
C ILE A 273 9.82 -7.04 13.88
N TYR A 274 9.73 -5.72 13.65
CA TYR A 274 10.72 -4.76 14.14
C TYR A 274 10.85 -4.80 15.67
N GLN A 275 9.73 -4.80 16.39
CA GLN A 275 9.72 -4.86 17.86
C GLN A 275 10.36 -6.16 18.37
N HIS A 276 10.08 -7.30 17.72
CA HIS A 276 10.73 -8.57 18.04
C HIS A 276 12.25 -8.52 17.80
N ASN A 277 12.66 -7.97 16.65
CA ASN A 277 14.05 -7.95 16.21
C ASN A 277 14.95 -6.98 17.00
N ASN A 278 14.39 -5.88 17.51
CA ASN A 278 15.15 -4.80 18.14
C ASN A 278 14.90 -4.70 19.66
N GLY A 279 13.93 -5.45 20.18
CA GLY A 279 13.59 -5.53 21.59
C GLY A 279 12.68 -4.40 22.07
N LYS A 280 11.96 -4.67 23.18
CA LYS A 280 10.99 -3.74 23.78
C LYS A 280 11.60 -2.42 24.27
N GLY A 281 12.92 -2.40 24.51
CA GLY A 281 13.64 -1.20 24.96
C GLY A 281 13.75 -0.08 23.91
N GLN A 282 13.46 -0.38 22.64
CA GLN A 282 13.49 0.63 21.57
C GLN A 282 12.20 1.46 21.48
N TRP A 283 11.19 1.18 22.30
CA TRP A 283 9.88 1.82 22.22
C TRP A 283 9.91 3.35 22.35
N PHE A 284 9.44 4.06 21.31
CA PHE A 284 9.40 5.53 21.26
C PHE A 284 10.77 6.21 21.48
N THR A 285 11.87 5.50 21.25
CA THR A 285 13.23 6.06 21.28
C THR A 285 13.50 6.90 20.03
N GLY A 286 14.39 7.90 20.14
CA GLY A 286 14.76 8.79 19.04
C GLY A 286 13.72 9.88 18.73
N ALA A 287 12.60 9.91 19.43
CA ALA A 287 11.60 10.98 19.33
C ALA A 287 12.12 12.30 19.93
N THR A 288 11.73 13.41 19.32
CA THR A 288 12.05 14.77 19.79
C THR A 288 10.94 15.24 20.74
N ALA A 289 11.26 15.39 22.03
CA ALA A 289 10.30 15.58 23.12
C ALA A 289 9.32 16.77 22.96
N ASP A 290 9.66 17.78 22.15
CA ASP A 290 8.84 18.98 21.95
C ASP A 290 8.01 18.98 20.65
N THR A 291 8.34 18.11 19.70
CA THR A 291 7.69 18.07 18.37
C THR A 291 6.93 16.78 18.12
N ASP A 292 7.40 15.68 18.72
CA ASP A 292 6.86 14.36 18.46
C ASP A 292 5.88 13.95 19.57
N PRO A 293 4.76 13.29 19.23
CA PRO A 293 3.88 12.69 20.22
C PRO A 293 4.61 11.69 21.11
N THR A 294 4.23 11.64 22.38
CA THR A 294 4.75 10.65 23.32
C THR A 294 3.95 9.35 23.26
N ALA A 295 4.52 8.25 23.76
CA ALA A 295 3.82 6.96 23.83
C ALA A 295 2.56 6.97 24.70
N LYS A 296 2.39 8.02 25.53
CA LYS A 296 1.26 8.20 26.44
C LYS A 296 0.16 9.07 25.86
N ASP A 297 0.40 9.71 24.71
CA ASP A 297 -0.59 10.55 24.06
C ASP A 297 -1.78 9.70 23.61
N SER A 298 -2.98 10.29 23.67
CA SER A 298 -4.21 9.58 23.32
C SER A 298 -4.29 9.30 21.81
N LEU A 299 -4.55 8.05 21.46
CA LEU A 299 -4.83 7.60 20.09
C LEU A 299 -6.32 7.74 19.80
N TYR A 300 -6.77 8.96 19.54
CA TYR A 300 -8.16 9.22 19.17
C TYR A 300 -8.53 8.58 17.81
N PRO A 301 -9.80 8.14 17.62
CA PRO A 301 -10.91 8.12 18.58
C PRO A 301 -11.09 6.75 19.28
N PHE A 302 -10.01 5.98 19.46
CA PHE A 302 -10.10 4.59 19.90
C PHE A 302 -10.26 4.50 21.41
N HIS A 303 -11.42 4.05 21.88
CA HIS A 303 -11.71 3.90 23.30
C HIS A 303 -11.43 2.48 23.82
N THR A 304 -10.94 2.38 25.05
CA THR A 304 -10.70 1.10 25.77
C THR A 304 -11.94 0.61 26.51
N ASP A 305 -12.88 1.50 26.82
CA ASP A 305 -14.06 1.21 27.62
C ASP A 305 -15.23 2.16 27.34
N THR A 306 -16.37 1.92 28.01
CA THR A 306 -17.60 2.71 27.92
C THR A 306 -17.51 4.08 28.60
N LYS A 307 -16.40 4.40 29.27
CA LYS A 307 -16.14 5.72 29.86
C LYS A 307 -15.36 6.63 28.92
N PHE A 308 -15.13 6.20 27.69
CA PHE A 308 -14.38 6.95 26.68
C PHE A 308 -12.92 7.19 27.07
N ASN A 309 -12.33 6.30 27.87
CA ASN A 309 -10.87 6.27 28.04
C ASN A 309 -10.23 5.90 26.70
N ASN A 310 -9.16 6.59 26.31
CA ASN A 310 -8.51 6.37 25.01
C ASN A 310 -7.39 5.35 25.12
N TRP A 311 -7.19 4.57 24.06
CA TRP A 311 -5.94 3.86 23.83
C TRP A 311 -4.78 4.86 23.76
N ASN A 312 -3.60 4.41 24.14
CA ASN A 312 -2.32 5.07 23.88
C ASN A 312 -1.34 4.04 23.33
N SER A 313 -0.16 4.48 22.88
CA SER A 313 0.81 3.57 22.28
C SER A 313 1.32 2.53 23.28
N ASP A 314 1.59 2.92 24.54
CA ASP A 314 2.02 1.97 25.58
C ASP A 314 1.03 0.79 25.77
N GLY A 315 -0.27 1.05 25.64
CA GLY A 315 -1.32 0.03 25.72
C GLY A 315 -1.31 -1.00 24.58
N VAL A 316 -0.65 -0.68 23.46
CA VAL A 316 -0.54 -1.56 22.28
C VAL A 316 0.89 -1.98 21.97
N GLN A 317 1.85 -1.67 22.86
CA GLN A 317 3.25 -2.12 22.70
C GLN A 317 3.33 -3.64 22.57
N ASP A 318 2.53 -4.37 23.37
CA ASP A 318 2.42 -5.82 23.26
C ASP A 318 1.14 -6.19 22.52
N TRP A 319 1.23 -6.27 21.18
CA TRP A 319 0.10 -6.58 20.30
C TRP A 319 -0.57 -7.92 20.63
N THR A 320 0.16 -8.86 21.25
CA THR A 320 -0.41 -10.18 21.61
C THR A 320 -1.52 -10.06 22.66
N THR A 321 -1.52 -8.99 23.46
CA THR A 321 -2.59 -8.69 24.43
C THR A 321 -3.93 -8.36 23.76
N LEU A 322 -3.91 -8.01 22.48
CA LEU A 322 -5.09 -7.76 21.66
C LEU A 322 -5.66 -9.06 21.04
N GLY A 323 -5.04 -10.21 21.31
CA GLY A 323 -5.55 -11.53 20.92
C GLY A 323 -5.13 -12.01 19.53
N TYR A 324 -4.07 -11.43 18.94
CA TYR A 324 -3.54 -11.84 17.65
C TYR A 324 -2.01 -11.96 17.63
N THR A 325 -1.49 -12.68 16.63
CA THR A 325 -0.05 -12.75 16.32
C THR A 325 0.15 -13.07 14.84
N TYR A 326 1.40 -13.05 14.39
CA TYR A 326 1.78 -13.29 13.00
C TYR A 326 2.52 -14.62 12.82
N PRO A 327 2.27 -15.37 11.73
CA PRO A 327 2.95 -16.64 11.46
C PRO A 327 4.48 -16.53 11.44
N ASP A 328 5.03 -15.40 10.98
CA ASP A 328 6.48 -15.17 10.97
C ASP A 328 7.10 -15.15 12.38
N LEU A 329 6.31 -14.77 13.39
CA LEU A 329 6.71 -14.67 14.80
C LEU A 329 6.29 -15.89 15.62
N ALA A 330 5.56 -16.84 15.03
CA ALA A 330 5.11 -18.05 15.71
C ALA A 330 6.27 -19.02 15.95
N PRO A 331 6.40 -19.62 17.14
CA PRO A 331 7.42 -20.64 17.42
C PRO A 331 7.24 -21.89 16.54
N GLU A 332 8.30 -22.70 16.41
CA GLU A 332 8.27 -23.95 15.62
C GLU A 332 7.44 -25.07 16.25
N THR A 333 7.33 -25.06 17.57
CA THR A 333 6.53 -26.01 18.36
C THR A 333 5.35 -25.28 18.99
N ASP A 334 4.35 -26.01 19.49
CA ASP A 334 3.20 -25.50 20.27
C ASP A 334 3.61 -24.95 21.66
N SER A 335 4.73 -24.22 21.71
CA SER A 335 5.20 -23.50 22.88
C SER A 335 4.54 -22.12 22.93
N SER A 336 4.26 -21.63 24.13
CA SER A 336 3.78 -20.26 24.35
C SER A 336 4.91 -19.27 24.08
N GLY A 337 4.69 -18.26 23.24
CA GLY A 337 5.60 -17.13 23.05
C GLY A 337 5.87 -16.80 21.58
N THR A 338 6.96 -16.06 21.34
CA THR A 338 7.45 -15.73 19.99
C THR A 338 8.66 -16.60 19.63
N ALA A 339 8.85 -16.90 18.35
CA ALA A 339 10.03 -17.58 17.82
C ALA A 339 11.35 -16.88 18.25
N PRO A 340 12.47 -17.61 18.37
CA PRO A 340 13.79 -16.99 18.55
C PRO A 340 14.17 -16.08 17.37
N LEU A 341 15.00 -15.06 17.65
CA LEU A 341 15.44 -14.07 16.66
C LEU A 341 16.06 -14.73 15.42
N GLU A 342 16.88 -15.77 15.61
CA GLU A 342 17.57 -16.46 14.51
C GLU A 342 16.57 -17.14 13.56
N LEU A 343 15.49 -17.71 14.10
CA LEU A 343 14.44 -18.36 13.31
C LEU A 343 13.62 -17.32 12.52
N VAL A 344 13.26 -16.21 13.17
CA VAL A 344 12.56 -15.10 12.49
C VAL A 344 13.44 -14.55 11.37
N GLN A 345 14.72 -14.26 11.64
CA GLN A 345 15.66 -13.76 10.64
C GLN A 345 15.88 -14.74 9.47
N LYS A 346 15.90 -16.05 9.73
CA LYS A 346 15.95 -17.08 8.68
C LYS A 346 14.74 -16.99 7.77
N ARG A 347 13.52 -16.97 8.32
CA ARG A 347 12.25 -16.86 7.55
C ARG A 347 12.22 -15.59 6.70
N LEU A 348 12.63 -14.47 7.27
CA LEU A 348 12.68 -13.18 6.56
C LEU A 348 13.73 -13.18 5.46
N THR A 349 14.90 -13.78 5.69
CA THR A 349 15.95 -13.94 4.66
C THR A 349 15.47 -14.83 3.52
N GLU A 350 14.78 -15.92 3.81
CA GLU A 350 14.18 -16.80 2.79
C GLU A 350 13.17 -16.01 1.93
N LYS A 351 12.26 -15.29 2.58
CA LYS A 351 11.17 -14.55 1.92
C LYS A 351 11.62 -13.31 1.16
N TYR A 352 12.49 -12.48 1.75
CA TYR A 352 12.82 -11.14 1.26
C TYR A 352 14.27 -10.97 0.82
N GLY A 353 15.19 -11.86 1.23
CA GLY A 353 16.65 -11.75 1.03
C GLY A 353 17.13 -12.01 -0.41
N VAL A 354 16.41 -11.54 -1.41
CA VAL A 354 16.72 -11.71 -2.85
C VAL A 354 18.07 -11.08 -3.20
N LEU A 355 18.31 -9.82 -2.84
CA LEU A 355 19.57 -9.12 -3.17
C LEU A 355 20.78 -9.92 -2.67
N ARG A 356 20.74 -10.40 -1.43
CA ARG A 356 21.81 -11.21 -0.84
C ARG A 356 22.06 -12.50 -1.62
N ARG A 357 21.00 -13.19 -2.05
CA ARG A 357 21.12 -14.40 -2.89
C ARG A 357 21.73 -14.08 -4.25
N VAL A 358 21.35 -12.96 -4.86
CA VAL A 358 21.90 -12.51 -6.15
C VAL A 358 23.39 -12.19 -6.01
N LEU A 359 23.77 -11.39 -5.01
CA LEU A 359 25.18 -11.03 -4.76
C LEU A 359 26.04 -12.28 -4.52
N HIS A 360 25.56 -13.23 -3.72
CA HIS A 360 26.26 -14.50 -3.49
C HIS A 360 26.40 -15.35 -4.76
N LYS A 361 25.34 -15.45 -5.58
CA LYS A 361 25.38 -16.18 -6.85
C LYS A 361 26.39 -15.54 -7.80
N VAL A 362 26.30 -14.23 -8.00
CA VAL A 362 27.21 -13.50 -8.88
C VAL A 362 28.66 -13.60 -8.38
N GLY A 363 28.91 -13.42 -7.09
CA GLY A 363 30.27 -13.54 -6.53
C GLY A 363 30.89 -14.93 -6.64
N SER A 364 30.06 -15.98 -6.73
CA SER A 364 30.54 -17.36 -6.93
C SER A 364 30.73 -17.75 -8.40
N THR A 365 30.02 -17.11 -9.34
CA THR A 365 30.12 -17.44 -10.78
C THR A 365 30.88 -16.42 -11.62
N GLN A 366 31.02 -15.18 -11.15
CA GLN A 366 31.60 -14.06 -11.89
C GLN A 366 32.57 -13.27 -11.02
N LYS A 367 33.65 -12.76 -11.63
CA LYS A 367 34.60 -11.87 -10.95
C LYS A 367 34.22 -10.41 -11.22
N ILE A 368 33.41 -9.84 -10.34
CA ILE A 368 33.05 -8.43 -10.35
C ILE A 368 33.50 -7.78 -9.04
N GLU A 369 34.22 -6.67 -9.15
CA GLU A 369 34.76 -5.95 -7.99
C GLU A 369 33.64 -5.22 -7.22
N GLY A 370 33.77 -5.16 -5.89
CA GLY A 370 32.94 -4.29 -5.05
C GLY A 370 31.56 -4.84 -4.71
N LEU A 371 31.35 -6.17 -4.79
CA LEU A 371 30.09 -6.81 -4.39
C LEU A 371 29.72 -6.62 -2.90
N ASP A 372 30.71 -6.31 -2.06
CA ASP A 372 30.49 -6.02 -0.64
C ASP A 372 30.01 -4.58 -0.39
N ASN A 373 30.00 -3.72 -1.42
CA ASN A 373 29.50 -2.36 -1.31
C ASN A 373 27.98 -2.32 -1.46
N ASP A 374 27.35 -1.49 -0.63
CA ASP A 374 25.92 -1.21 -0.70
C ASP A 374 25.67 0.25 -1.05
N TYR A 375 24.80 0.48 -2.04
CA TYR A 375 24.51 1.78 -2.61
C TYR A 375 23.03 2.11 -2.48
N VAL A 376 22.77 3.27 -1.89
CA VAL A 376 21.44 3.82 -1.67
C VAL A 376 21.42 5.30 -2.04
N ILE A 377 20.27 5.79 -2.51
CA ILE A 377 20.01 7.21 -2.68
C ILE A 377 19.26 7.69 -1.45
N ASN A 378 19.89 8.56 -0.68
CA ASN A 378 19.32 9.15 0.52
C ASN A 378 18.83 10.57 0.22
N VAL A 379 17.65 10.90 0.72
CA VAL A 379 16.95 12.15 0.38
C VAL A 379 16.37 12.78 1.64
N ILE A 380 16.64 14.06 1.82
CA ILE A 380 15.92 14.91 2.78
C ILE A 380 15.00 15.81 1.96
N TYR A 381 13.73 15.87 2.32
CA TYR A 381 12.72 16.64 1.60
C TYR A 381 11.74 17.31 2.57
N ASN A 382 11.14 18.42 2.16
CA ASN A 382 10.11 19.08 2.94
C ASN A 382 8.72 18.61 2.46
N ARG A 383 8.05 17.76 3.25
CA ARG A 383 6.73 17.22 2.89
C ARG A 383 5.66 18.29 2.63
N PHE A 384 5.87 19.52 3.09
CA PHE A 384 4.97 20.67 2.87
C PHE A 384 5.51 21.70 1.87
N ALA A 385 6.53 21.36 1.07
CA ALA A 385 7.12 22.26 0.07
C ALA A 385 6.08 22.88 -0.89
N LEU A 386 4.99 22.16 -1.17
CA LEU A 386 3.88 22.62 -2.00
C LEU A 386 2.61 22.92 -1.18
N ASN A 387 2.77 23.48 0.03
CA ASN A 387 1.66 23.80 0.94
C ASN A 387 0.73 22.60 1.24
N GLY A 388 1.34 21.43 1.44
CA GLY A 388 0.64 20.18 1.72
C GLY A 388 0.09 19.46 0.48
N ILE A 389 0.27 20.01 -0.73
CA ILE A 389 0.04 19.24 -1.96
C ILE A 389 1.12 18.16 -2.04
N SER A 390 0.70 16.92 -2.22
CA SER A 390 1.61 15.78 -2.41
C SER A 390 2.45 15.95 -3.67
N TYR A 391 3.66 15.42 -3.64
CA TYR A 391 4.53 15.33 -4.79
C TYR A 391 5.37 14.06 -4.70
N SER A 392 5.89 13.64 -5.85
CA SER A 392 6.77 12.48 -5.96
C SER A 392 8.15 12.95 -6.44
N ILE A 393 9.21 12.40 -5.85
CA ILE A 393 10.58 12.56 -6.30
C ILE A 393 10.97 11.27 -7.01
N HIS A 394 11.21 11.37 -8.32
CA HIS A 394 11.58 10.27 -9.20
C HIS A 394 13.07 10.29 -9.45
N PHE A 395 13.70 9.12 -9.45
CA PHE A 395 15.13 8.94 -9.68
C PHE A 395 15.39 8.12 -10.93
N PHE A 396 16.42 8.53 -11.65
CA PHE A 396 16.88 7.88 -12.86
C PHE A 396 18.39 7.71 -12.79
N ILE A 397 18.89 6.59 -13.28
CA ILE A 397 20.32 6.40 -13.52
C ILE A 397 20.43 6.15 -15.01
N GLY A 398 21.07 7.02 -15.78
CA GLY A 398 21.02 6.93 -17.25
C GLY A 398 21.53 8.18 -17.96
N LYS A 399 21.09 8.38 -19.20
CA LYS A 399 21.32 9.65 -19.92
C LYS A 399 20.13 10.57 -19.67
N GLU A 400 20.40 11.83 -19.33
CA GLU A 400 19.34 12.82 -19.13
C GLU A 400 18.43 13.01 -20.35
N SER A 401 19.00 12.88 -21.56
CA SER A 401 18.25 12.98 -22.83
C SER A 401 17.20 11.89 -23.02
N ASP A 402 17.36 10.76 -22.34
CA ASP A 402 16.54 9.56 -22.50
C ASP A 402 15.42 9.51 -21.44
N ILE A 403 15.44 10.45 -20.47
CA ILE A 403 14.36 10.63 -19.51
C ILE A 403 13.13 11.18 -20.26
N PRO A 404 11.97 10.51 -20.19
CA PRO A 404 10.76 10.99 -20.85
C PRO A 404 10.42 12.43 -20.44
N LYS A 405 9.80 13.19 -21.35
CA LYS A 405 9.40 14.58 -21.03
C LYS A 405 8.15 14.64 -20.15
N SER A 406 7.24 13.69 -20.35
CA SER A 406 5.99 13.60 -19.60
C SER A 406 6.20 12.78 -18.32
N PRO A 407 5.80 13.29 -17.13
CA PRO A 407 5.83 12.52 -15.89
C PRO A 407 5.06 11.20 -15.93
N ALA A 408 4.00 11.12 -16.74
CA ALA A 408 3.21 9.90 -16.91
C ALA A 408 4.03 8.74 -17.50
N ASP A 409 5.08 9.07 -18.27
CA ASP A 409 5.91 8.08 -18.96
C ASP A 409 7.20 7.75 -18.18
N TYR A 410 7.48 8.44 -17.07
CA TYR A 410 8.74 8.27 -16.31
C TYR A 410 9.04 6.82 -15.97
N LYS A 411 8.00 6.09 -15.57
CA LYS A 411 8.09 4.70 -15.14
C LYS A 411 8.27 3.71 -16.29
N LEU A 412 8.02 4.14 -17.53
CA LEU A 412 8.31 3.38 -18.75
C LEU A 412 9.79 3.47 -19.13
N SER A 413 10.55 4.41 -18.52
CA SER A 413 11.98 4.52 -18.74
C SER A 413 12.71 3.34 -18.12
N VAL A 414 13.57 2.68 -18.90
CA VAL A 414 14.51 1.67 -18.40
C VAL A 414 15.53 2.23 -17.39
N ASP A 415 15.70 3.55 -17.37
CA ASP A 415 16.63 4.24 -16.50
C ASP A 415 15.98 4.64 -15.17
N TYR A 416 14.66 4.47 -15.03
CA TYR A 416 13.93 4.72 -13.78
C TYR A 416 14.30 3.68 -12.72
N ILE A 417 14.67 4.14 -11.53
CA ILE A 417 15.10 3.25 -10.42
C ILE A 417 14.15 3.29 -9.21
N GLY A 418 13.11 4.11 -9.26
CA GLY A 418 12.14 4.29 -8.18
C GLY A 418 11.98 5.74 -7.75
N GLY A 419 11.24 5.94 -6.67
CA GLY A 419 10.93 7.27 -6.17
C GLY A 419 10.47 7.28 -4.72
N ILE A 420 10.29 8.49 -4.22
CA ILE A 420 9.73 8.78 -2.90
C ILE A 420 8.45 9.57 -3.12
N HIS A 421 7.40 9.26 -2.37
CA HIS A 421 6.14 10.00 -2.42
C HIS A 421 5.86 10.69 -1.09
N THR A 422 5.48 11.97 -1.16
CA THR A 422 5.03 12.72 0.03
C THR A 422 3.54 12.50 0.24
N PHE A 423 3.18 11.49 1.02
CA PHE A 423 1.78 11.24 1.36
C PHE A 423 1.29 12.33 2.33
N SER A 424 0.71 13.38 1.77
CA SER A 424 0.29 14.60 2.44
C SER A 424 -1.03 15.08 1.86
N SER A 425 -1.69 16.03 2.51
CA SER A 425 -2.87 16.64 1.91
C SER A 425 -3.01 18.10 2.31
N ASN A 426 -3.30 18.92 1.30
CA ASN A 426 -3.55 20.34 1.46
C ASN A 426 -4.87 20.60 2.20
N TYR A 427 -5.73 19.58 2.33
CA TYR A 427 -7.01 19.67 3.02
C TYR A 427 -6.82 19.95 4.52
N TRP A 428 -5.86 19.27 5.16
CA TRP A 428 -5.60 19.32 6.60
C TRP A 428 -4.70 20.49 7.03
N THR A 429 -4.01 21.09 6.06
CA THR A 429 -3.01 22.15 6.25
C THR A 429 -3.54 23.56 5.93
N ARG A 430 -4.77 23.68 5.42
CA ARG A 430 -5.43 24.97 5.11
C ARG A 430 -5.96 25.75 6.33
N GLY A 431 -5.50 25.45 7.54
CA GLY A 431 -5.82 26.20 8.77
C GLY A 431 -7.31 26.45 8.98
N ASN A 432 -8.06 25.45 9.47
CA ASN A 432 -9.52 25.43 9.70
C ASN A 432 -10.44 26.01 8.59
N LYS A 433 -9.93 26.47 7.43
CA LYS A 433 -10.74 27.00 6.32
C LYS A 433 -11.70 25.94 5.75
N ASN A 434 -11.35 24.67 5.90
CA ASN A 434 -12.16 23.53 5.48
C ASN A 434 -13.03 22.96 6.61
N GLY A 435 -13.05 23.58 7.80
CA GLY A 435 -13.75 23.07 8.98
C GLY A 435 -13.09 21.86 9.64
N VAL A 436 -11.90 21.45 9.17
CA VAL A 436 -11.18 20.29 9.66
C VAL A 436 -9.79 20.68 10.12
N ASN A 437 -9.45 20.29 11.35
CA ASN A 437 -8.24 20.73 12.04
C ASN A 437 -7.31 19.55 12.38
N CYS A 438 -6.25 19.37 11.60
CA CYS A 438 -5.12 18.51 12.01
C CYS A 438 -4.04 19.38 12.66
N GLU A 439 -4.09 19.50 13.99
CA GLU A 439 -3.16 20.34 14.74
C GLU A 439 -1.70 19.92 14.52
N ASN A 440 -1.42 18.60 14.53
CA ASN A 440 -0.08 18.07 14.27
C ASN A 440 0.42 18.45 12.87
N CYS A 441 -0.40 18.25 11.83
CA CYS A 441 -0.04 18.59 10.45
C CYS A 441 0.31 20.08 10.31
N GLN A 442 -0.46 20.96 10.95
CA GLN A 442 -0.22 22.40 10.93
C GLN A 442 1.05 22.80 11.70
N LYS A 443 1.32 22.16 12.85
CA LYS A 443 2.57 22.34 13.59
C LYS A 443 3.77 21.93 12.74
N GLN A 444 3.74 20.73 12.16
CA GLN A 444 4.81 20.22 11.29
C GLN A 444 5.04 21.14 10.07
N GLN A 445 3.97 21.64 9.45
CA GLN A 445 4.08 22.61 8.35
C GLN A 445 4.73 23.93 8.79
N LYS A 446 4.31 24.47 9.96
CA LYS A 446 4.82 25.74 10.49
C LYS A 446 6.32 25.68 10.82
N ILE A 447 6.80 24.54 11.31
CA ILE A 447 8.23 24.34 11.61
C ILE A 447 9.03 23.85 10.40
N HIS A 448 8.40 23.72 9.22
CA HIS A 448 9.01 23.14 8.02
C HIS A 448 9.67 21.79 8.29
N GLN A 449 8.97 20.93 9.05
CA GLN A 449 9.48 19.61 9.43
C GLN A 449 9.98 18.87 8.19
N LEU A 450 11.28 18.57 8.19
CA LEU A 450 11.90 17.79 7.14
C LEU A 450 11.53 16.32 7.29
N SER A 451 11.47 15.65 6.16
CA SER A 451 11.29 14.22 6.02
C SER A 451 12.50 13.58 5.35
N LYS A 452 12.66 12.27 5.55
CA LYS A 452 13.75 11.45 5.02
C LYS A 452 13.21 10.28 4.20
N GLY A 453 14.02 9.83 3.25
CA GLY A 453 13.76 8.61 2.49
C GLY A 453 15.03 8.03 1.88
N GLN A 454 14.94 6.76 1.50
CA GLN A 454 16.05 5.97 0.97
C GLN A 454 15.58 5.06 -0.17
N VAL A 455 16.25 5.13 -1.32
CA VAL A 455 15.99 4.27 -2.47
C VAL A 455 17.20 3.36 -2.71
N PRO A 456 17.08 2.03 -2.52
CA PRO A 456 18.17 1.10 -2.81
C PRO A 456 18.46 1.01 -4.30
N VAL A 457 19.74 1.04 -4.68
CA VAL A 457 20.17 0.99 -6.09
C VAL A 457 21.22 -0.08 -6.39
N THR A 458 21.72 -0.79 -5.38
CA THR A 458 22.74 -1.85 -5.54
C THR A 458 22.36 -2.89 -6.59
N LEU A 459 21.12 -3.40 -6.57
CA LEU A 459 20.68 -4.39 -7.55
C LEU A 459 20.66 -3.82 -8.97
N ALA A 460 20.14 -2.60 -9.14
CA ALA A 460 20.07 -1.95 -10.44
C ALA A 460 21.48 -1.69 -11.00
N LEU A 461 22.42 -1.21 -10.18
CA LEU A 461 23.81 -1.01 -10.56
C LEU A 461 24.49 -2.33 -10.94
N LEU A 462 24.25 -3.40 -10.16
CA LEU A 462 24.78 -4.73 -10.46
C LEU A 462 24.26 -5.25 -11.79
N GLN A 463 22.96 -5.18 -12.02
CA GLN A 463 22.33 -5.63 -13.26
C GLN A 463 22.93 -4.91 -14.47
N ARG A 464 23.16 -3.59 -14.37
CA ARG A 464 23.78 -2.77 -15.41
C ARG A 464 25.24 -3.10 -15.63
N ALA A 465 26.01 -3.29 -14.55
CA ALA A 465 27.42 -3.67 -14.61
C ALA A 465 27.65 -5.02 -15.30
N LEU A 466 26.68 -5.93 -15.14
CA LEU A 466 26.70 -7.24 -15.76
C LEU A 466 26.10 -7.23 -17.18
N ASN A 467 25.35 -6.20 -17.56
CA ASN A 467 24.68 -6.16 -18.85
C ASN A 467 25.65 -5.78 -19.98
N LYS A 468 25.36 -6.25 -21.21
CA LYS A 468 26.19 -5.98 -22.40
C LYS A 468 25.66 -4.87 -23.30
N ASP A 469 24.53 -4.28 -22.94
CA ASP A 469 23.93 -3.16 -23.65
C ASP A 469 24.83 -1.93 -23.53
N GLU A 470 25.14 -1.31 -24.67
CA GLU A 470 26.02 -0.15 -24.78
C GLU A 470 25.51 1.04 -23.94
N ARG A 471 24.21 1.11 -23.64
CA ARG A 471 23.61 2.13 -22.75
C ARG A 471 24.27 2.18 -21.38
N TRP A 472 24.73 1.04 -20.87
CA TRP A 472 25.32 0.93 -19.52
C TRP A 472 26.80 0.55 -19.52
N ALA A 473 27.47 0.57 -20.67
CA ALA A 473 28.89 0.19 -20.79
C ALA A 473 29.85 1.00 -19.88
N ALA A 474 29.41 2.17 -19.39
CA ALA A 474 30.19 3.01 -18.46
C ALA A 474 30.21 2.49 -17.01
N ILE A 475 29.35 1.53 -16.64
CA ILE A 475 29.43 0.81 -15.36
C ILE A 475 29.84 -0.64 -15.60
N SER A 476 30.92 -1.10 -14.97
CA SER A 476 31.47 -2.44 -15.20
C SER A 476 31.77 -3.21 -13.91
N HIS A 477 31.80 -2.51 -12.77
CA HIS A 477 31.92 -3.09 -11.44
C HIS A 477 31.30 -2.17 -10.38
N LEU A 478 31.22 -2.67 -9.14
CA LEU A 478 30.64 -1.98 -8.00
C LEU A 478 31.71 -1.41 -7.05
N GLY A 479 32.93 -1.18 -7.55
CA GLY A 479 33.99 -0.52 -6.79
C GLY A 479 33.60 0.91 -6.44
N LYS A 480 33.90 1.36 -5.23
CA LYS A 480 33.41 2.64 -4.69
C LYS A 480 33.70 3.84 -5.60
N ASP A 481 34.96 4.00 -6.00
CA ASP A 481 35.37 5.15 -6.81
C ASP A 481 34.73 5.12 -8.21
N HIS A 482 34.60 3.93 -8.80
CA HIS A 482 33.95 3.72 -10.09
C HIS A 482 32.46 4.05 -10.05
N VAL A 483 31.74 3.58 -9.02
CA VAL A 483 30.32 3.89 -8.85
C VAL A 483 30.11 5.38 -8.56
N VAL A 484 30.96 6.02 -7.77
CA VAL A 484 30.89 7.47 -7.53
C VAL A 484 31.07 8.24 -8.85
N GLU A 485 32.07 7.89 -9.66
CA GLU A 485 32.28 8.52 -10.96
C GLU A 485 31.07 8.34 -11.89
N TYR A 486 30.55 7.11 -11.98
CA TYR A 486 29.38 6.78 -12.81
C TYR A 486 28.14 7.55 -12.34
N MET A 487 27.82 7.51 -11.04
CA MET A 487 26.64 8.17 -10.48
C MET A 487 26.71 9.68 -10.62
N THR A 488 27.88 10.30 -10.55
CA THR A 488 28.06 11.75 -10.75
C THR A 488 27.60 12.19 -12.15
N LYS A 489 27.74 11.32 -13.16
CA LYS A 489 27.40 11.60 -14.56
C LYS A 489 25.97 11.16 -14.93
N HIS A 490 25.44 10.16 -14.24
CA HIS A 490 24.24 9.43 -14.67
C HIS A 490 23.06 9.50 -13.70
N LEU A 491 23.26 9.92 -12.44
CA LEU A 491 22.16 10.08 -11.49
C LEU A 491 21.38 11.38 -11.78
N HIS A 492 20.10 11.23 -12.09
CA HIS A 492 19.18 12.34 -12.29
C HIS A 492 17.94 12.16 -11.42
N TRP A 493 17.27 13.27 -11.12
CA TRP A 493 16.01 13.25 -10.39
C TRP A 493 15.04 14.30 -10.92
N ARG A 494 13.75 14.07 -10.68
CA ARG A 494 12.64 14.97 -11.04
C ARG A 494 11.61 14.99 -9.90
N ALA A 495 11.21 16.17 -9.46
CA ALA A 495 10.09 16.32 -8.53
C ALA A 495 8.82 16.69 -9.31
N VAL A 496 7.74 15.95 -9.09
CA VAL A 496 6.47 16.11 -9.80
C VAL A 496 5.37 16.33 -8.78
N ALA A 497 4.71 17.49 -8.84
CA ALA A 497 3.53 17.75 -8.04
C ALA A 497 2.42 16.77 -8.44
N VAL A 498 1.80 16.15 -7.45
CA VAL A 498 0.64 15.30 -7.66
C VAL A 498 -0.57 16.20 -7.61
N SER A 499 -0.97 16.66 -8.79
CA SER A 499 -2.14 17.49 -8.97
C SER A 499 -3.39 16.66 -8.66
N VAL A 500 -3.85 16.74 -7.42
CA VAL A 500 -5.19 16.28 -7.09
C VAL A 500 -6.15 17.25 -7.77
N LEU A 501 -6.86 16.81 -8.80
CA LEU A 501 -8.00 17.51 -9.41
C LEU A 501 -9.18 17.55 -8.43
N LEU A 502 -8.97 18.03 -7.20
CA LEU A 502 -10.02 18.31 -6.25
C LEU A 502 -10.09 19.84 -6.05
N PHE A 503 -11.08 20.43 -6.74
CA PHE A 503 -11.73 21.69 -6.39
C PHE A 503 -10.83 22.94 -6.30
N SER A 504 -9.99 23.21 -7.31
CA SER A 504 -9.49 24.58 -7.48
C SER A 504 -10.63 25.46 -8.01
N ARG A 505 -11.38 26.11 -7.12
CA ARG A 505 -12.12 27.33 -7.52
C ARG A 505 -11.08 28.35 -8.00
N PRO A 506 -11.16 28.86 -9.24
CA PRO A 506 -10.45 30.07 -9.60
C PRO A 506 -10.98 31.21 -8.72
N SER A 507 -10.05 31.97 -8.14
CA SER A 507 -10.33 33.23 -7.44
C SER A 507 -10.90 34.29 -8.37
#